data_AF-A0A7X5L810-F1
#
_entry.id   AF-A0A7X5L810-F1
#
_cell.length_a   1.000
_cell.length_b   1.000
_cell.length_c   1.000
_cell.angle_alpha   90.00
_cell.angle_beta   90.00
_cell.angle_gamma   90.00
#
_symmetry.space_group_name_H-M   'P 1'
#
loop_
_entity.id
_entity.type
_entity.pdbx_description
1 polymer ?
#
loop_
_entity_poly.entity_id
_entity_poly.type
_entity_poly.pdbx_seq_one_letter_code
_entity_poly.pdbx_strand_id
1 'polypeptide(L)'
;MKKKLILMTVILLFLCFILGTANIQKKSGGKKQNNEKNLHITEESNSEKWNTEECQEIIHDKEEAFGCDFTFATSEFEDKIQGIWQAKDFVGWDDSSRYQWDGFTGDVMIFCEKAWIEDGTPWYQPVYVCYTTNMNELEDLLKITWSDSRYEGKEMILTIGVCAERNKNYPASRDGENILFILLDDVIVMENNGSYWELEKVGDIEMSDALSNVSGI
;
A
#
# COMPACT_ATOMS: atom_id res chain seq x y z
N MET A 1 -23.98 -10.32 23.64
CA MET A 1 -22.91 -11.13 24.28
C MET A 1 -22.02 -11.89 23.29
N LYS A 2 -22.49 -12.29 22.10
CA LYS A 2 -21.66 -13.05 21.11
C LYS A 2 -20.49 -12.27 20.49
N LYS A 3 -20.60 -10.95 20.26
CA LYS A 3 -19.54 -10.13 19.64
C LYS A 3 -18.26 -9.98 20.50
N LYS A 4 -18.40 -9.91 21.83
CA LYS A 4 -17.24 -9.84 22.75
C LYS A 4 -16.45 -11.15 22.82
N LEU A 5 -17.10 -12.29 22.56
CA LEU A 5 -16.46 -13.60 22.61
C LEU A 5 -15.55 -13.82 21.39
N ILE A 6 -15.96 -13.32 20.21
CA ILE A 6 -15.16 -13.43 18.97
C ILE A 6 -13.90 -12.57 19.08
N LEU A 7 -14.02 -11.32 19.54
CA LEU A 7 -12.88 -10.42 19.72
C LEU A 7 -11.86 -10.96 20.74
N MET A 8 -12.33 -11.54 21.86
CA MET A 8 -11.43 -12.21 22.82
C MET A 8 -10.74 -13.43 22.23
N THR A 9 -11.39 -14.17 21.32
CA THR A 9 -10.81 -15.38 20.73
C THR A 9 -9.72 -15.02 19.71
N VAL A 10 -9.94 -13.95 18.93
CA VAL A 10 -8.95 -13.43 17.97
C VAL A 10 -7.71 -12.89 18.69
N ILE A 11 -7.90 -12.13 19.78
CA ILE A 11 -6.79 -11.60 20.59
C ILE A 11 -6.01 -12.73 21.29
N LEU A 12 -6.71 -13.77 21.79
CA LEU A 12 -6.06 -14.91 22.45
C LEU A 12 -5.25 -15.77 21.48
N LEU A 13 -5.71 -15.93 20.23
CA LEU A 13 -4.96 -16.61 19.16
C LEU A 13 -3.70 -15.82 18.77
N PHE A 14 -3.79 -14.49 18.73
CA PHE A 14 -2.64 -13.62 18.46
C PHE A 14 -1.57 -13.68 19.57
N LEU A 15 -1.99 -13.72 20.84
CA LEU A 15 -1.07 -13.82 21.99
C LEU A 15 -0.35 -15.17 22.07
N CYS A 16 -1.00 -16.27 21.67
CA CYS A 16 -0.33 -17.57 21.58
C CYS A 16 0.72 -17.62 20.46
N PHE A 17 0.55 -16.83 19.40
CA PHE A 17 1.50 -16.75 18.28
C PHE A 17 2.83 -16.08 18.69
N ILE A 18 2.75 -15.00 19.48
CA ILE A 18 3.93 -14.25 19.97
C ILE A 18 4.76 -15.09 20.97
N LEU A 19 4.12 -15.94 21.77
CA LEU A 19 4.83 -16.79 22.74
C LEU A 19 5.46 -18.05 22.10
N GLY A 20 5.05 -18.43 20.89
CA GLY A 20 5.57 -19.61 20.18
C GLY A 20 6.94 -19.41 19.51
N THR A 21 7.33 -18.16 19.22
CA THR A 21 8.56 -17.84 18.48
C THR A 21 9.78 -17.57 19.38
N ALA A 22 9.59 -17.50 20.70
CA ALA A 22 10.67 -17.18 21.66
C ALA A 22 11.64 -18.35 21.96
N ASN A 23 11.55 -19.50 21.27
CA ASN A 23 12.29 -20.71 21.66
C ASN A 23 13.17 -21.35 20.57
N ILE A 24 13.67 -20.56 19.61
CA ILE A 24 14.67 -21.06 18.65
C ILE A 24 15.87 -20.10 18.57
N GLN A 25 16.79 -20.25 19.54
CA GLN A 25 18.19 -19.86 19.35
C GLN A 25 19.11 -20.96 19.88
N LYS A 26 19.87 -21.61 18.98
CA LYS A 26 21.34 -21.81 19.12
C LYS A 26 21.92 -22.68 18.00
N LYS A 27 22.79 -22.06 17.18
CA LYS A 27 24.15 -22.49 16.78
C LYS A 27 24.42 -22.21 15.31
N SER A 28 25.36 -21.31 15.03
CA SER A 28 26.71 -21.66 14.57
C SER A 28 27.48 -20.39 14.20
N GLY A 29 28.69 -20.25 14.72
CA GLY A 29 29.57 -19.13 14.44
C GLY A 29 30.42 -19.32 13.17
N GLY A 30 30.91 -18.21 12.65
CA GLY A 30 31.92 -18.19 11.59
C GLY A 30 32.22 -16.76 11.12
N LYS A 31 33.21 -16.10 11.75
CA LYS A 31 33.80 -14.85 11.26
C LYS A 31 34.54 -15.10 9.94
N LYS A 32 34.21 -14.35 8.89
CA LYS A 32 35.15 -13.93 7.85
C LYS A 32 34.79 -12.50 7.42
N GLN A 33 35.69 -11.57 7.74
CA GLN A 33 35.74 -10.26 7.11
C GLN A 33 36.17 -10.47 5.65
N ASN A 34 35.45 -9.85 4.72
CA ASN A 34 36.01 -9.50 3.42
C ASN A 34 35.48 -8.11 3.04
N ASN A 35 36.43 -7.22 2.75
CA ASN A 35 36.21 -5.94 2.10
C ASN A 35 35.64 -6.18 0.71
N GLU A 36 34.39 -5.81 0.47
CA GLU A 36 33.88 -5.61 -0.88
C GLU A 36 33.48 -4.16 -1.04
N LYS A 37 33.97 -3.61 -2.15
CA LYS A 37 33.79 -2.23 -2.59
C LYS A 37 32.29 -1.94 -2.69
N ASN A 38 31.85 -0.80 -2.14
CA ASN A 38 30.55 -0.21 -2.44
C ASN A 38 30.47 0.08 -3.95
N LEU A 39 30.05 -0.92 -4.72
CA LEU A 39 29.32 -0.72 -5.95
C LEU A 39 27.90 -0.42 -5.48
N HIS A 40 27.48 0.84 -5.55
CA HIS A 40 26.07 1.20 -5.41
C HIS A 40 25.38 0.63 -6.65
N ILE A 41 25.07 -0.67 -6.63
CA ILE A 41 24.09 -1.25 -7.53
C ILE A 41 22.80 -0.56 -7.09
N THR A 42 22.31 0.40 -7.87
CA THR A 42 20.91 0.80 -7.75
C THR A 42 20.12 -0.47 -8.04
N GLU A 43 19.59 -1.11 -7.00
CA GLU A 43 18.66 -2.22 -7.18
C GLU A 43 17.47 -1.68 -7.97
N GLU A 44 17.24 -2.27 -9.14
CA GLU A 44 16.05 -2.03 -9.96
C GLU A 44 14.80 -2.23 -9.10
N SER A 45 13.84 -1.32 -9.18
CA SER A 45 12.60 -1.44 -8.39
C SER A 45 11.71 -2.54 -8.94
N ASN A 46 10.81 -3.06 -8.10
CA ASN A 46 9.86 -4.06 -8.59
C ASN A 46 8.90 -3.46 -9.63
N SER A 47 8.60 -2.17 -9.51
CA SER A 47 7.80 -1.42 -10.47
C SER A 47 8.44 -1.41 -11.87
N GLU A 48 9.75 -1.16 -11.98
CA GLU A 48 10.45 -1.26 -13.26
C GLU A 48 10.48 -2.70 -13.79
N LYS A 49 10.76 -3.65 -12.90
CA LYS A 49 10.90 -5.08 -13.22
C LYS A 49 9.60 -5.75 -13.69
N TRP A 50 8.45 -5.37 -13.14
CA TRP A 50 7.15 -5.97 -13.45
C TRP A 50 6.35 -5.19 -14.47
N ASN A 51 6.83 -4.02 -14.89
CA ASN A 51 6.14 -3.21 -15.89
C ASN A 51 5.95 -3.96 -17.21
N THR A 52 4.69 -4.08 -17.63
CA THR A 52 4.28 -4.69 -18.91
C THR A 52 3.67 -3.63 -19.84
N GLU A 53 3.47 -3.95 -21.13
CA GLU A 53 2.79 -3.06 -22.08
C GLU A 53 1.38 -2.67 -21.58
N GLU A 54 0.64 -3.61 -20.97
CA GLU A 54 -0.69 -3.35 -20.39
C GLU A 54 -0.61 -2.36 -19.21
N CYS A 55 0.41 -2.48 -18.36
CA CYS A 55 0.64 -1.51 -17.29
C CYS A 55 0.90 -0.11 -17.88
N GLN A 56 1.71 -0.02 -18.94
CA GLN A 56 2.04 1.25 -19.59
C GLN A 56 0.82 1.92 -20.22
N GLU A 57 -0.08 1.16 -20.85
CA GLU A 57 -1.34 1.69 -21.38
C GLU A 57 -2.19 2.33 -20.26
N ILE A 58 -2.33 1.62 -19.13
CA ILE A 58 -3.07 2.12 -17.96
C ILE A 58 -2.40 3.35 -17.35
N ILE A 59 -1.08 3.35 -17.22
CA ILE A 59 -0.31 4.49 -16.69
C ILE A 59 -0.50 5.70 -17.61
N HIS A 60 -0.40 5.51 -18.92
CA HIS A 60 -0.59 6.59 -19.90
C HIS A 60 -1.98 7.21 -19.84
N ASP A 61 -3.04 6.38 -19.75
CA ASP A 61 -4.41 6.87 -19.57
C ASP A 61 -4.54 7.74 -18.30
N LYS A 62 -3.79 7.40 -17.24
CA LYS A 62 -3.77 8.18 -16.00
C LYS A 62 -2.96 9.47 -16.13
N GLU A 63 -1.83 9.45 -16.83
CA GLU A 63 -1.06 10.67 -17.15
C GLU A 63 -1.91 11.67 -17.93
N GLU A 64 -2.66 11.20 -18.93
CA GLU A 64 -3.59 12.05 -19.69
C GLU A 64 -4.71 12.60 -18.81
N ALA A 65 -5.26 11.77 -17.91
CA ALA A 65 -6.34 12.17 -17.02
C ALA A 65 -5.92 13.21 -15.97
N PHE A 66 -4.71 13.07 -15.41
CA PHE A 66 -4.16 14.01 -14.43
C PHE A 66 -3.42 15.19 -15.06
N GLY A 67 -2.97 15.08 -16.31
CA GLY A 67 -2.15 16.09 -16.97
C GLY A 67 -0.75 16.22 -16.38
N CYS A 68 -0.21 15.12 -15.83
CA CYS A 68 1.14 15.04 -15.27
C CYS A 68 1.83 13.75 -15.71
N ASP A 69 3.16 13.79 -15.84
CA ASP A 69 3.97 12.62 -16.15
C ASP A 69 4.33 11.88 -14.85
N PHE A 70 4.09 10.57 -14.80
CA PHE A 70 4.48 9.76 -13.65
C PHE A 70 5.88 9.15 -13.85
N THR A 71 6.54 8.82 -12.75
CA THR A 71 7.81 8.09 -12.75
C THR A 71 7.66 6.78 -11.98
N PHE A 72 8.34 5.70 -12.40
CA PHE A 72 8.31 4.46 -11.63
C PHE A 72 8.82 4.69 -10.20
N ALA A 73 8.15 4.06 -9.24
CA ALA A 73 8.59 4.09 -7.87
C ALA A 73 9.99 3.48 -7.72
N THR A 74 10.78 4.01 -6.79
CA THR A 74 12.08 3.47 -6.43
C THR A 74 11.93 2.34 -5.41
N SER A 75 12.95 1.50 -5.26
CA SER A 75 12.99 0.47 -4.21
C SER A 75 12.86 1.06 -2.81
N GLU A 76 13.41 2.26 -2.57
CA GLU A 76 13.25 3.00 -1.30
C GLU A 76 11.79 3.39 -1.04
N PHE A 77 11.05 3.81 -2.08
CA PHE A 77 9.62 4.08 -1.96
C PHE A 77 8.84 2.79 -1.67
N GLU A 78 9.14 1.72 -2.41
CA GLU A 78 8.47 0.42 -2.23
C GLU A 78 8.68 -0.12 -0.81
N ASP A 79 9.91 -0.06 -0.29
CA ASP A 79 10.22 -0.45 1.10
C ASP A 79 9.48 0.41 2.12
N LYS A 80 9.32 1.71 1.84
CA LYS A 80 8.63 2.64 2.73
C LYS A 80 7.13 2.33 2.87
N ILE A 81 6.48 1.92 1.80
CA ILE A 81 5.03 1.61 1.83
C ILE A 81 4.75 0.19 2.34
N GLN A 82 5.73 -0.72 2.37
CA GLN A 82 5.52 -2.08 2.84
C GLN A 82 5.01 -2.13 4.29
N GLY A 83 3.98 -2.93 4.53
CA GLY A 83 3.40 -3.15 5.85
C GLY A 83 1.90 -3.32 5.85
N ILE A 84 1.36 -3.36 7.07
CA ILE A 84 -0.06 -3.40 7.37
C ILE A 84 -0.48 -1.99 7.77
N TRP A 85 -1.43 -1.43 7.03
CA TRP A 85 -1.93 -0.09 7.18
C TRP A 85 -3.40 -0.14 7.57
N GLN A 86 -3.79 0.62 8.59
CA GLN A 86 -5.16 0.68 9.06
C GLN A 86 -5.69 2.11 8.96
N ALA A 87 -6.89 2.26 8.42
CA ALA A 87 -7.57 3.56 8.38
C ALA A 87 -7.80 4.10 9.80
N LYS A 88 -7.35 5.34 10.01
CA LYS A 88 -7.30 6.01 11.31
C LYS A 88 -8.26 7.19 11.37
N ASP A 89 -8.07 8.17 10.50
CA ASP A 89 -8.76 9.46 10.56
C ASP A 89 -9.31 9.85 9.20
N PHE A 90 -10.49 10.46 9.19
CA PHE A 90 -11.01 11.16 8.01
C PHE A 90 -10.26 12.49 7.86
N VAL A 91 -9.72 12.77 6.68
CA VAL A 91 -8.83 13.93 6.47
C VAL A 91 -9.25 14.86 5.35
N GLY A 92 -10.15 14.46 4.45
CA GLY A 92 -10.63 15.32 3.38
C GLY A 92 -11.72 14.69 2.51
N TRP A 93 -12.21 15.44 1.53
CA TRP A 93 -13.22 14.99 0.57
C TRP A 93 -13.02 15.67 -0.79
N ASP A 94 -13.48 15.05 -1.87
CA ASP A 94 -13.51 15.68 -3.19
C ASP A 94 -14.85 16.41 -3.48
N ASP A 95 -15.01 16.95 -4.70
CA ASP A 95 -16.25 17.62 -5.13
C ASP A 95 -17.37 16.67 -5.57
N SER A 96 -17.20 15.35 -5.38
CA SER A 96 -18.17 14.38 -5.84
C SER A 96 -19.48 14.46 -5.06
N SER A 97 -20.60 14.44 -5.79
CA SER A 97 -21.96 14.48 -5.21
C SER A 97 -22.31 13.26 -4.34
N ARG A 98 -21.44 12.25 -4.28
CA ARG A 98 -21.62 11.00 -3.53
C ARG A 98 -20.74 10.98 -2.29
N TYR A 99 -20.88 11.99 -1.45
CA TYR A 99 -20.33 11.93 -0.11
C TYR A 99 -21.09 10.86 0.71
N GLN A 100 -20.57 9.64 0.68
CA GLN A 100 -21.04 8.53 1.49
C GLN A 100 -19.99 8.35 2.57
N TRP A 101 -20.28 8.82 3.79
CA TRP A 101 -19.48 8.65 5.02
C TRP A 101 -19.29 7.17 5.44
N ASP A 102 -19.29 6.25 4.48
CA ASP A 102 -19.61 4.86 4.68
C ASP A 102 -18.33 4.03 4.47
N GLY A 103 -17.58 3.87 5.55
CA GLY A 103 -17.08 2.53 5.87
C GLY A 103 -15.57 2.34 5.95
N PHE A 104 -14.73 3.25 5.45
CA PHE A 104 -13.29 2.97 5.43
C PHE A 104 -12.65 2.89 6.83
N THR A 105 -13.34 3.36 7.89
CA THR A 105 -12.84 3.30 9.27
C THR A 105 -12.63 1.84 9.74
N GLY A 106 -11.38 1.49 10.01
CA GLY A 106 -10.98 0.18 10.49
C GLY A 106 -10.60 -0.81 9.39
N ASP A 107 -10.72 -0.43 8.13
CA ASP A 107 -10.24 -1.22 7.00
C ASP A 107 -8.71 -1.32 7.03
N VAL A 108 -8.22 -2.46 6.52
CA VAL A 108 -6.80 -2.79 6.51
C VAL A 108 -6.34 -2.96 5.08
N MET A 109 -5.26 -2.25 4.75
CA MET A 109 -4.52 -2.38 3.51
C MET A 109 -3.18 -3.02 3.80
N ILE A 110 -2.79 -3.97 2.97
CA ILE A 110 -1.50 -4.64 3.11
C ILE A 110 -0.72 -4.37 1.85
N PHE A 111 0.45 -3.77 1.99
CA PHE A 111 1.43 -3.67 0.91
C PHE A 111 2.58 -4.61 1.23
N CYS A 112 2.89 -5.52 0.33
CA CYS A 112 4.05 -6.40 0.43
C CYS A 112 4.79 -6.40 -0.90
N GLU A 113 6.00 -6.97 -0.89
CA GLU A 113 6.88 -6.98 -2.06
C GLU A 113 6.14 -7.39 -3.35
N LYS A 114 5.34 -8.45 -3.33
CA LYS A 114 4.73 -9.02 -4.55
C LYS A 114 3.23 -8.79 -4.70
N ALA A 115 2.59 -8.07 -3.78
CA ALA A 115 1.18 -7.79 -3.87
C ALA A 115 0.76 -6.58 -3.03
N TRP A 116 -0.38 -6.00 -3.36
CA TRP A 116 -1.21 -5.35 -2.33
C TRP A 116 -2.45 -6.18 -2.06
N ILE A 117 -3.05 -5.99 -0.88
CA ILE A 117 -4.30 -6.66 -0.48
C ILE A 117 -5.26 -5.60 0.01
N GLU A 118 -6.43 -5.58 -0.62
CA GLU A 118 -7.55 -4.70 -0.31
C GLU A 118 -8.81 -5.54 -0.12
N ASP A 119 -9.53 -5.34 0.99
CA ASP A 119 -10.75 -6.11 1.29
C ASP A 119 -10.54 -7.64 1.13
N GLY A 120 -9.39 -8.12 1.59
CA GLY A 120 -8.99 -9.54 1.48
C GLY A 120 -8.69 -10.03 0.06
N THR A 121 -8.65 -9.14 -0.93
CA THR A 121 -8.38 -9.46 -2.35
C THR A 121 -6.93 -9.13 -2.68
N PRO A 122 -6.10 -10.13 -3.03
CA PRO A 122 -4.71 -9.88 -3.40
C PRO A 122 -4.57 -9.53 -4.88
N TRP A 123 -3.69 -8.56 -5.11
CA TRP A 123 -3.36 -7.90 -6.36
C TRP A 123 -1.86 -8.06 -6.62
N TYR A 124 -1.46 -8.89 -7.58
CA TYR A 124 -0.09 -9.40 -7.69
C TYR A 124 0.79 -8.61 -8.65
N GLN A 125 2.09 -8.63 -8.38
CA GLN A 125 3.13 -7.96 -9.15
C GLN A 125 2.80 -6.47 -9.34
N PRO A 126 2.72 -5.71 -8.23
CA PRO A 126 2.31 -4.33 -8.28
C PRO A 126 3.37 -3.45 -8.93
N VAL A 127 2.94 -2.61 -9.87
CA VAL A 127 3.73 -1.58 -10.54
C VAL A 127 3.25 -0.25 -10.01
N TYR A 128 4.10 0.43 -9.24
CA TYR A 128 3.80 1.76 -8.69
C TYR A 128 4.44 2.84 -9.54
N VAL A 129 3.67 3.89 -9.82
CA VAL A 129 4.15 5.12 -10.44
C VAL A 129 3.80 6.32 -9.57
N CYS A 130 4.71 7.29 -9.51
CA CYS A 130 4.74 8.37 -8.54
C CYS A 130 4.87 9.73 -9.23
N TYR A 131 4.12 10.70 -8.70
CA TYR A 131 4.22 12.12 -9.04
C TYR A 131 4.41 12.92 -7.75
N THR A 132 5.60 13.50 -7.59
CA THR A 132 5.94 14.32 -6.43
C THR A 132 5.46 15.74 -6.64
N THR A 133 4.64 16.24 -5.71
CA THR A 133 4.01 17.56 -5.81
C THR A 133 3.80 18.17 -4.41
N ASN A 134 3.11 19.31 -4.35
CA ASN A 134 2.74 20.01 -3.12
C ASN A 134 1.21 19.99 -2.93
N MET A 135 0.76 20.39 -1.73
CA MET A 135 -0.65 20.40 -1.35
C MET A 135 -1.57 21.12 -2.35
N ASN A 136 -1.22 22.35 -2.74
CA ASN A 136 -2.09 23.19 -3.58
C ASN A 136 -2.29 22.57 -4.97
N GLU A 137 -1.21 22.05 -5.55
CA GLU A 137 -1.27 21.41 -6.86
C GLU A 137 -2.02 20.07 -6.79
N LEU A 138 -1.85 19.31 -5.70
CA LEU A 138 -2.59 18.07 -5.48
C LEU A 138 -4.10 18.32 -5.27
N GLU A 139 -4.47 19.36 -4.51
CA GLU A 139 -5.85 19.81 -4.35
C GLU A 139 -6.48 20.14 -5.71
N ASP A 140 -5.75 20.82 -6.58
CA ASP A 140 -6.22 21.16 -7.92
C ASP A 140 -6.37 19.92 -8.82
N LEU A 141 -5.43 18.95 -8.73
CA LEU A 141 -5.46 17.72 -9.50
C LEU A 141 -6.60 16.79 -9.09
N LEU A 142 -6.76 16.58 -7.78
CA LEU A 142 -7.70 15.61 -7.20
C LEU A 142 -9.02 16.24 -6.74
N LYS A 143 -9.17 17.56 -6.84
CA LYS A 143 -10.32 18.33 -6.34
C LYS A 143 -10.57 18.13 -4.85
N ILE A 144 -9.50 17.93 -4.07
CA ILE A 144 -9.57 17.65 -2.63
C ILE A 144 -9.80 18.94 -1.84
N THR A 145 -10.68 18.85 -0.85
CA THR A 145 -10.77 19.77 0.28
C THR A 145 -10.34 19.05 1.55
N TRP A 146 -9.28 19.53 2.19
CA TRP A 146 -8.82 18.98 3.47
C TRP A 146 -9.65 19.48 4.65
N SER A 147 -9.80 18.62 5.65
CA SER A 147 -10.55 18.90 6.88
C SER A 147 -9.80 19.82 7.86
N ASP A 148 -8.48 19.84 7.79
CA ASP A 148 -7.59 20.72 8.56
C ASP A 148 -6.30 21.03 7.78
N SER A 149 -5.38 21.79 8.39
CA SER A 149 -4.15 22.27 7.75
C SER A 149 -2.90 21.45 8.10
N ARG A 150 -3.02 20.20 8.57
CA ARG A 150 -1.87 19.41 9.07
C ARG A 150 -0.83 19.06 8.00
N TYR A 151 -1.20 19.13 6.73
CA TYR A 151 -0.32 18.83 5.59
C TYR A 151 0.18 20.09 4.87
N GLU A 152 -0.14 21.28 5.37
CA GLU A 152 0.25 22.54 4.74
C GLU A 152 1.78 22.65 4.62
N GLY A 153 2.25 22.94 3.40
CA GLY A 153 3.68 23.07 3.09
C GLY A 153 4.46 21.76 3.02
N LYS A 154 3.80 20.60 3.11
CA LYS A 154 4.46 19.29 2.93
C LYS A 154 4.55 18.89 1.47
N GLU A 155 5.61 18.16 1.15
CA GLU A 155 5.74 17.42 -0.10
C GLU A 155 4.82 16.18 -0.05
N MET A 156 4.20 15.87 -1.18
CA MET A 156 3.24 14.80 -1.33
C MET A 156 3.63 13.96 -2.54
N ILE A 157 3.50 12.65 -2.43
CA ILE A 157 3.73 11.74 -3.54
C ILE A 157 2.39 11.13 -3.91
N LEU A 158 1.82 11.55 -5.03
CA LEU A 158 0.67 10.90 -5.62
C LEU A 158 1.13 9.58 -6.26
N THR A 159 0.54 8.47 -5.84
CA THR A 159 0.94 7.14 -6.27
C THR A 159 -0.24 6.37 -6.86
N ILE A 160 0.00 5.78 -8.02
CA ILE A 160 -0.90 4.83 -8.67
C ILE A 160 -0.23 3.46 -8.64
N GLY A 161 -0.93 2.45 -8.13
CA GLY A 161 -0.53 1.05 -8.25
C GLY A 161 -1.37 0.33 -9.31
N VAL A 162 -0.70 -0.32 -10.25
CA VAL A 162 -1.29 -1.14 -11.31
C VAL A 162 -0.79 -2.57 -11.16
N CYS A 163 -1.64 -3.56 -11.37
CA CYS A 163 -1.22 -4.96 -11.30
C CYS A 163 -0.75 -5.48 -12.65
N ALA A 164 0.46 -6.03 -12.69
CA ALA A 164 0.94 -6.76 -13.86
C ALA A 164 0.35 -8.18 -13.95
N GLU A 165 0.03 -8.81 -12.81
CA GLU A 165 -0.56 -10.15 -12.79
C GLU A 165 -2.00 -10.14 -12.24
N ARG A 166 -2.95 -10.42 -13.14
CA ARG A 166 -4.37 -10.53 -12.81
C ARG A 166 -4.65 -11.73 -11.93
N ASN A 167 -5.42 -11.52 -10.86
CA ASN A 167 -5.93 -12.61 -10.05
C ASN A 167 -7.10 -13.32 -10.74
N LYS A 168 -6.80 -14.41 -11.45
CA LYS A 168 -7.77 -15.20 -12.24
C LYS A 168 -8.93 -15.81 -11.42
N ASN A 169 -8.84 -15.78 -10.09
CA ASN A 169 -9.88 -16.30 -9.21
C ASN A 169 -11.01 -15.29 -8.95
N TYR A 170 -10.84 -14.02 -9.34
CA TYR A 170 -11.84 -12.97 -9.15
C TYR A 170 -12.50 -12.59 -10.48
N PRO A 171 -13.79 -12.21 -10.45
CA PRO A 171 -14.54 -11.90 -11.67
C PRO A 171 -13.96 -10.69 -12.40
N ALA A 172 -14.03 -10.71 -13.74
CA ALA A 172 -13.60 -9.63 -14.62
C ALA A 172 -14.25 -8.26 -14.34
N SER A 173 -15.31 -8.20 -13.51
CA SER A 173 -15.89 -6.94 -13.04
C SER A 173 -14.95 -6.12 -12.13
N ARG A 174 -13.86 -6.73 -11.64
CA ARG A 174 -12.76 -6.05 -10.94
C ARG A 174 -11.55 -5.80 -11.85
N ASP A 175 -11.61 -6.16 -13.14
CA ASP A 175 -10.51 -5.86 -14.07
C ASP A 175 -10.34 -4.33 -14.17
N GLY A 176 -9.13 -3.84 -13.86
CA GLY A 176 -8.79 -2.42 -13.89
C GLY A 176 -8.91 -1.66 -12.56
N GLU A 177 -9.12 -2.35 -11.43
CA GLU A 177 -8.97 -1.75 -10.10
C GLU A 177 -7.49 -1.40 -9.87
N ASN A 178 -7.13 -0.17 -10.21
CA ASN A 178 -5.86 0.46 -9.84
C ASN A 178 -6.03 1.10 -8.47
N ILE A 179 -5.02 0.97 -7.62
CA ILE A 179 -5.01 1.66 -6.34
C ILE A 179 -4.46 3.07 -6.53
N LEU A 180 -5.10 4.07 -5.91
CA LEU A 180 -4.64 5.45 -5.87
C LEU A 180 -4.45 5.85 -4.41
N PHE A 181 -3.28 6.36 -4.06
CA PHE A 181 -3.02 6.87 -2.72
C PHE A 181 -2.00 7.99 -2.73
N ILE A 182 -1.93 8.74 -1.63
CA ILE A 182 -0.98 9.83 -1.43
C ILE A 182 -0.08 9.42 -0.28
N LEU A 183 1.24 9.41 -0.50
CA LEU A 183 2.22 9.23 0.57
C LEU A 183 2.68 10.61 1.05
N LEU A 184 2.56 10.86 2.37
CA LEU A 184 3.06 12.06 3.03
C LEU A 184 3.86 11.67 4.26
N ASP A 185 5.16 11.99 4.31
CA ASP A 185 6.05 11.52 5.38
C ASP A 185 5.84 10.00 5.62
N ASP A 186 5.35 9.59 6.79
CA ASP A 186 5.11 8.18 7.17
C ASP A 186 3.62 7.80 7.18
N VAL A 187 2.74 8.58 6.52
CA VAL A 187 1.30 8.29 6.42
C VAL A 187 0.88 8.09 4.96
N ILE A 188 -0.07 7.18 4.76
CA ILE A 188 -0.77 6.99 3.49
C ILE A 188 -2.15 7.62 3.61
N VAL A 189 -2.56 8.38 2.61
CA VAL A 189 -3.95 8.85 2.47
C VAL A 189 -4.58 8.13 1.28
N MET A 190 -5.72 7.48 1.50
CA MET A 190 -6.47 6.79 0.44
C MET A 190 -7.84 7.41 0.24
N GLU A 191 -8.28 7.44 -1.02
CA GLU A 191 -9.63 7.80 -1.40
C GLU A 191 -10.55 6.58 -1.35
N ASN A 192 -11.76 6.77 -0.82
CA ASN A 192 -12.85 5.82 -0.95
C ASN A 192 -14.19 6.58 -0.99
N ASN A 193 -14.92 6.45 -2.10
CA ASN A 193 -16.21 7.11 -2.37
C ASN A 193 -16.20 8.63 -2.10
N GLY A 194 -15.19 9.33 -2.63
CA GLY A 194 -15.00 10.78 -2.51
C GLY A 194 -14.52 11.23 -1.12
N SER A 195 -14.23 10.28 -0.22
CA SER A 195 -13.70 10.56 1.13
C SER A 195 -12.24 10.13 1.24
N TYR A 196 -11.41 10.98 1.81
CA TYR A 196 -9.98 10.72 2.01
C TYR A 196 -9.72 10.35 3.47
N TRP A 197 -9.04 9.22 3.66
CA TRP A 197 -8.72 8.66 4.96
C TRP A 197 -7.21 8.55 5.14
N GLU A 198 -6.70 9.04 6.26
CA GLU A 198 -5.34 8.78 6.71
C GLU A 198 -5.27 7.35 7.26
N LEU A 199 -4.27 6.61 6.80
CA LEU A 199 -3.92 5.28 7.28
C LEU A 199 -2.64 5.39 8.11
N GLU A 200 -2.61 4.68 9.22
CA GLU A 200 -1.40 4.48 10.02
C GLU A 200 -0.84 3.08 9.84
N LYS A 201 0.48 2.97 9.81
CA LYS A 201 1.16 1.68 9.79
C LYS A 201 1.02 1.01 11.16
N VAL A 202 0.35 -0.14 11.21
CA VAL A 202 0.08 -0.91 12.44
C VAL A 202 0.90 -2.20 12.54
N GLY A 203 1.65 -2.54 11.50
CA GLY A 203 2.55 -3.69 11.51
C GLY A 203 3.43 -3.76 10.28
N ASP A 204 4.50 -4.55 10.39
CA ASP A 204 5.32 -4.97 9.26
C ASP A 204 4.80 -6.31 8.72
N ILE A 205 5.11 -6.63 7.47
CA ILE A 205 4.74 -7.89 6.85
C ILE A 205 5.88 -8.42 5.98
N GLU A 206 6.21 -9.70 6.13
CA GLU A 206 7.02 -10.42 5.15
C GLU A 206 6.09 -11.22 4.22
N MET A 207 6.47 -11.41 2.95
CA MET A 207 5.68 -12.15 1.95
C MET A 207 5.24 -13.56 2.42
N SER A 208 6.02 -14.21 3.28
CA SER A 208 5.67 -15.52 3.84
C SER A 208 4.47 -15.48 4.80
N ASP A 209 4.22 -14.33 5.43
CA ASP A 209 3.11 -14.11 6.36
C ASP A 209 1.79 -13.83 5.62
N ALA A 210 1.86 -13.17 4.46
CA ALA A 210 0.69 -12.76 3.67
C ALA A 210 0.02 -13.92 2.89
N LEU A 211 0.81 -14.87 2.36
CA LEU A 211 0.33 -15.90 1.42
C LEU A 211 0.36 -17.33 1.98
N SER A 212 0.95 -17.58 3.15
CA SER A 212 0.98 -18.93 3.76
C SER A 212 -0.41 -19.51 4.06
N ASN A 213 -1.45 -18.66 4.11
CA ASN A 213 -2.84 -19.07 4.30
C ASN A 213 -3.68 -19.16 3.00
N VAL A 214 -3.12 -18.86 1.83
CA VAL A 214 -3.87 -18.91 0.54
C VAL A 214 -3.67 -20.24 -0.21
N SER A 215 -2.69 -21.07 0.21
CA SER A 215 -2.44 -22.40 -0.40
C SER A 215 -3.26 -23.55 0.23
N GLY A 216 -4.35 -23.22 0.92
CA GLY A 216 -5.27 -24.19 1.54
C GLY A 216 -6.58 -24.37 0.77
N ILE A 217 -6.53 -24.75 -0.50
CA ILE A 217 -7.64 -25.44 -1.21
C ILE A 217 -7.07 -26.56 -2.06
#